data_AF-A0A517ZVF0-F1
#
_entry.id   AF-A0A517ZVF0-F1
#
_cell.length_a   1.000
_cell.length_b   1.000
_cell.length_c   1.000
_cell.angle_alpha   90.00
_cell.angle_beta   90.00
_cell.angle_gamma   90.00
#
_symmetry.space_group_name_H-M   'P 1'
#
loop_
_entity.id
_entity.type
_entity.pdbx_description
1 polymer ?
#
loop_
_entity_poly.entity_id
_entity_poly.type
_entity_poly.pdbx_seq_one_letter_code
_entity_poly.pdbx_strand_id
1 'polypeptide(L)'
;MLSQNWQPGSIVPVIWGVSIRVISTVRLSDILRMINYELSQLQDNPEWLDVLRAYSESTPDEQGRLTRVHDIEGIAEEHLPRIHGKLIAFGFLDFELADRHEGVFYQLTSLGRQGLIRLRDTGADTVDETTADEIVAENDAESDEAEAEATTTLLEEPVTTDESARESEAA
;
A
#
# COMPACT_ATOMS: atom_id res chain seq x y z
N MET A 1 18.04 55.94 -52.40
CA MET A 1 16.67 55.42 -52.58
C MET A 1 16.75 54.17 -53.44
N LEU A 2 15.89 53.17 -53.15
CA LEU A 2 15.68 51.87 -53.83
C LEU A 2 16.64 50.76 -53.37
N SER A 3 16.24 49.94 -52.39
CA SER A 3 15.36 48.75 -52.48
C SER A 3 16.16 47.48 -52.77
N GLN A 4 16.42 46.70 -51.72
CA GLN A 4 16.97 45.35 -51.83
C GLN A 4 15.85 44.40 -52.26
N ASN A 5 16.06 43.75 -53.42
CA ASN A 5 15.17 42.77 -53.99
C ASN A 5 15.56 41.37 -53.49
N TRP A 6 14.56 40.66 -52.99
CA TRP A 6 14.57 39.33 -52.40
C TRP A 6 14.78 38.23 -53.46
N GLN A 7 15.56 37.19 -53.14
CA GLN A 7 15.68 35.94 -53.94
C GLN A 7 15.46 34.74 -53.00
N PRO A 8 14.48 33.86 -53.23
CA PRO A 8 14.28 32.67 -52.42
C PRO A 8 15.14 31.51 -52.95
N GLY A 9 16.11 31.09 -52.15
CA GLY A 9 16.94 29.92 -52.38
C GLY A 9 17.02 29.05 -51.12
N SER A 10 16.97 27.73 -51.35
CA SER A 10 17.24 26.64 -50.40
C SER A 10 16.20 26.38 -49.30
N ILE A 11 15.26 25.50 -49.63
CA ILE A 11 14.61 24.61 -48.67
C ILE A 11 15.69 23.65 -48.15
N VAL A 12 16.16 23.88 -46.93
CA VAL A 12 16.96 22.91 -46.19
C VAL A 12 15.97 22.05 -45.39
N PRO A 13 15.85 20.73 -45.63
CA PRO A 13 15.04 19.90 -44.77
C PRO A 13 15.72 19.80 -43.40
N VAL A 14 15.04 20.30 -42.37
CA VAL A 14 15.43 20.13 -40.97
C VAL A 14 15.22 18.67 -40.62
N ILE A 15 16.28 17.86 -40.68
CA ILE A 15 16.27 16.49 -40.18
C ILE A 15 16.27 16.59 -38.65
N TRP A 16 15.08 16.59 -38.06
CA TRP A 16 14.93 16.34 -36.63
C TRP A 16 15.44 14.92 -36.35
N GLY A 17 16.55 14.85 -35.61
CA GLY A 17 17.12 13.60 -35.14
C GLY A 17 16.10 12.86 -34.28
N VAL A 18 15.50 11.82 -34.84
CA VAL A 18 14.82 10.78 -34.08
C VAL A 18 15.92 10.02 -33.35
N SER A 19 16.18 10.39 -32.09
CA SER A 19 16.94 9.53 -31.19
C SER A 19 16.16 8.24 -31.02
N ILE A 20 16.59 7.18 -31.70
CA ILE A 20 16.18 5.81 -31.45
C ILE A 20 16.60 5.51 -30.01
N ARG A 21 15.68 5.68 -29.06
CA ARG A 21 15.85 5.17 -27.71
C ARG A 21 15.80 3.65 -27.86
N VAL A 22 16.95 3.00 -27.69
CA VAL A 22 17.03 1.55 -27.59
C VAL A 22 16.17 1.17 -26.39
N ILE A 23 14.94 0.74 -26.64
CA ILE A 23 14.10 0.09 -25.65
C ILE A 23 14.78 -1.26 -25.44
N SER A 24 15.62 -1.36 -24.41
CA SER A 24 16.15 -2.64 -23.97
C SER A 24 14.95 -3.51 -23.63
N THR A 25 14.61 -4.44 -24.51
CA THR A 25 13.53 -5.39 -24.29
C THR A 25 13.99 -6.38 -23.24
N VAL A 26 13.85 -6.01 -21.96
CA VAL A 26 14.05 -6.95 -20.87
C VAL A 26 13.04 -8.08 -21.05
N ARG A 27 13.52 -9.31 -21.21
CA ARG A 27 12.63 -10.45 -21.43
C ARG A 27 11.92 -10.79 -20.14
N LEU A 28 10.65 -11.20 -20.24
CA LEU A 28 9.84 -11.60 -19.09
C LEU A 28 10.53 -12.71 -18.27
N SER A 29 11.23 -13.63 -18.93
CA SER A 29 12.03 -14.68 -18.28
C SER A 29 13.14 -14.13 -17.40
N ASP A 30 13.79 -13.05 -17.84
CA ASP A 30 14.91 -12.45 -17.11
C ASP A 30 14.39 -11.68 -15.89
N ILE A 31 13.24 -11.01 -16.04
CA ILE A 31 12.54 -10.33 -14.93
C ILE A 31 12.10 -11.34 -13.86
N LEU A 32 11.48 -12.44 -14.26
CA LEU A 32 11.05 -13.48 -13.32
C LEU A 32 12.24 -14.15 -12.63
N ARG A 33 13.35 -14.35 -13.35
CA ARG A 33 14.57 -14.92 -12.75
C ARG A 33 15.17 -13.98 -11.71
N MET A 34 15.17 -12.67 -11.99
CA MET A 34 15.56 -11.63 -11.04
C MET A 34 14.68 -11.74 -9.79
N ILE A 35 13.36 -11.59 -9.94
CA ILE A 35 12.40 -11.62 -8.81
C ILE A 35 12.54 -12.88 -7.95
N ASN A 36 12.74 -14.05 -8.58
CA ASN A 36 12.95 -15.29 -7.84
C ASN A 36 14.25 -15.30 -7.05
N TYR A 37 15.33 -14.74 -7.61
CA TYR A 37 16.59 -14.60 -6.89
C TYR A 37 16.46 -13.65 -5.70
N GLU A 38 15.80 -12.50 -5.86
CA GLU A 38 15.55 -11.62 -4.72
C GLU A 38 14.75 -12.34 -3.63
N LEU A 39 13.66 -13.02 -3.99
CA LEU A 39 12.85 -13.79 -3.04
C LEU A 39 13.64 -14.90 -2.34
N SER A 40 14.58 -15.57 -3.03
CA SER A 40 15.43 -16.58 -2.40
C SER A 40 16.38 -15.95 -1.38
N GLN A 41 16.91 -14.74 -1.65
CA GLN A 41 17.72 -14.03 -0.66
C GLN A 41 16.94 -13.71 0.61
N LEU A 42 15.64 -13.41 0.47
CA LEU A 42 14.77 -13.16 1.62
C LEU A 42 14.52 -14.43 2.45
N GLN A 43 14.45 -15.61 1.81
CA GLN A 43 14.37 -16.91 2.49
C GLN A 43 15.65 -17.26 3.26
N ASP A 44 16.81 -17.02 2.63
CA ASP A 44 18.12 -17.35 3.19
C ASP A 44 18.51 -16.46 4.39
N ASN A 45 17.83 -15.32 4.57
CA ASN A 45 18.13 -14.33 5.61
C ASN A 45 16.86 -14.02 6.44
N PRO A 46 16.53 -14.82 7.46
CA PRO A 46 15.31 -14.63 8.25
C PRO A 46 15.25 -13.28 8.97
N GLU A 47 16.40 -12.73 9.36
CA GLU A 47 16.51 -11.40 9.96
C GLU A 47 15.98 -10.26 9.05
N TRP A 48 15.95 -10.46 7.72
CA TRP A 48 15.38 -9.49 6.79
C TRP A 48 13.86 -9.56 6.76
N LEU A 49 13.30 -10.76 6.96
CA LEU A 49 11.86 -10.95 7.10
C LEU A 49 11.34 -10.28 8.35
N ASP A 50 12.05 -10.39 9.47
CA ASP A 50 11.65 -9.76 10.73
C ASP A 50 11.59 -8.24 10.58
N VAL A 51 12.57 -7.66 9.87
CA VAL A 51 12.58 -6.23 9.53
C VAL A 51 11.43 -5.85 8.62
N LEU A 52 11.17 -6.61 7.55
CA LEU A 52 10.02 -6.34 6.67
C LEU A 52 8.69 -6.49 7.40
N ARG A 53 8.59 -7.45 8.33
CA ARG A 53 7.41 -7.67 9.16
C ARG A 53 7.17 -6.47 10.07
N ALA A 54 8.22 -5.99 10.75
CA ALA A 54 8.13 -4.80 11.58
C ALA A 54 7.65 -3.57 10.79
N TYR A 55 8.11 -3.37 9.55
CA TYR A 55 7.58 -2.32 8.69
C TYR A 55 6.13 -2.54 8.25
N SER A 56 5.70 -3.79 8.05
CA SER A 56 4.31 -4.10 7.69
C SER A 56 3.33 -3.90 8.85
N GLU A 57 3.80 -4.05 10.08
CA GLU A 57 3.04 -3.84 11.31
C GLU A 57 3.09 -2.38 11.79
N SER A 58 4.06 -1.61 11.28
CA SER A 58 4.19 -0.19 11.56
C SER A 58 3.05 0.61 10.95
N THR A 59 2.52 1.57 11.70
CA THR A 59 1.46 2.47 11.24
C THR A 59 2.04 3.50 10.28
N PRO A 60 1.64 3.51 8.99
CA PRO A 60 2.04 4.56 8.07
C PRO A 60 1.35 5.88 8.41
N ASP A 61 1.96 6.99 7.99
CA ASP A 61 1.32 8.30 8.02
C ASP A 61 0.17 8.42 7.01
N GLU A 62 -0.47 9.59 6.96
CA GLU A 62 -1.58 9.88 6.03
C GLU A 62 -1.20 9.72 4.54
N GLN A 63 0.10 9.72 4.23
CA GLN A 63 0.64 9.58 2.88
C GLN A 63 1.20 8.16 2.62
N GLY A 64 1.01 7.22 3.54
CA GLY A 64 1.50 5.85 3.37
C GLY A 64 3.02 5.71 3.60
N ARG A 65 3.64 6.67 4.27
CA ARG A 65 5.08 6.70 4.57
C ARG A 65 5.35 6.19 5.98
N LEU A 66 6.44 5.46 6.14
CA LEU A 66 6.85 4.86 7.39
C LEU A 66 8.09 5.57 7.92
N THR A 67 8.16 5.73 9.25
CA THR A 67 9.41 6.11 9.90
C THR A 67 10.34 4.91 9.96
N ARG A 68 11.63 5.18 10.18
CA ARG A 68 12.62 4.11 10.28
C ARG A 68 12.34 3.24 11.50
N VAL A 69 12.31 1.92 11.31
CA VAL A 69 12.27 0.96 12.42
C VAL A 69 13.65 0.87 13.06
N HIS A 70 13.70 1.11 14.37
CA HIS A 70 14.91 1.15 15.19
C HIS A 70 15.02 0.01 16.21
N ASP A 71 13.94 -0.70 16.47
CA ASP A 71 13.89 -1.76 17.48
C ASP A 71 13.14 -2.97 16.91
N ILE A 72 13.80 -4.13 16.96
CA ILE A 72 13.27 -5.41 16.50
C ILE A 72 13.82 -6.48 17.44
N GLU A 73 12.92 -7.30 17.97
CA GLU A 73 13.28 -8.40 18.86
C GLU A 73 14.28 -9.35 18.19
N GLY A 74 15.37 -9.67 18.90
CA GLY A 74 16.39 -10.60 18.42
C GLY A 74 17.43 -10.01 17.46
N ILE A 75 17.32 -8.74 17.04
CA ILE A 75 18.28 -8.08 16.16
C ILE A 75 18.91 -6.88 16.86
N ALA A 76 20.24 -6.87 16.95
CA ALA A 76 20.97 -5.73 17.51
C ALA A 76 20.82 -4.48 16.63
N GLU A 77 20.64 -3.30 17.26
CA GLU A 77 20.44 -2.03 16.56
C GLU A 77 21.59 -1.72 15.58
N GLU A 78 22.83 -2.08 15.90
CA GLU A 78 23.98 -1.91 15.01
C GLU A 78 23.88 -2.66 13.66
N HIS A 79 23.08 -3.72 13.60
CA HIS A 79 22.88 -4.52 12.39
C HIS A 79 21.77 -3.95 11.50
N LEU A 80 20.80 -3.23 12.09
CA LEU A 80 19.66 -2.68 11.37
C LEU A 80 20.04 -1.78 10.19
N PRO A 81 20.98 -0.81 10.29
CA PRO A 81 21.39 0.00 9.13
C PRO A 81 21.84 -0.85 7.94
N ARG A 82 22.58 -1.93 8.20
CA ARG A 82 23.04 -2.84 7.15
C ARG A 82 21.88 -3.61 6.53
N ILE A 83 20.95 -4.11 7.35
CA ILE A 83 19.79 -4.87 6.87
C ILE A 83 18.86 -3.95 6.05
N HIS A 84 18.56 -2.74 6.52
CA HIS A 84 17.81 -1.74 5.77
C HIS A 84 18.43 -1.48 4.39
N GLY A 85 19.76 -1.30 4.35
CA GLY A 85 20.49 -1.11 3.09
C GLY A 85 20.35 -2.30 2.13
N LYS A 86 20.37 -3.55 2.64
CA LYS A 86 20.16 -4.75 1.83
C LYS A 86 18.72 -4.80 1.31
N LEU A 87 17.72 -4.57 2.17
CA LEU A 87 16.30 -4.55 1.76
C LEU A 87 16.03 -3.53 0.66
N ILE A 88 16.69 -2.37 0.71
CA ILE A 88 16.64 -1.35 -0.35
C ILE A 88 17.34 -1.84 -1.62
N ALA A 89 18.56 -2.37 -1.50
CA ALA A 89 19.33 -2.85 -2.65
C ALA A 89 18.62 -3.98 -3.41
N PHE A 90 17.90 -4.84 -2.71
CA PHE A 90 17.08 -5.92 -3.28
C PHE A 90 15.65 -5.49 -3.65
N GLY A 91 15.30 -4.21 -3.47
CA GLY A 91 14.01 -3.65 -3.88
C GLY A 91 12.82 -4.10 -3.03
N PHE A 92 13.05 -4.60 -1.82
CA PHE A 92 11.98 -4.96 -0.87
C PHE A 92 11.46 -3.76 -0.08
N LEU A 93 12.34 -2.78 0.16
CA LEU A 93 12.04 -1.52 0.83
C LEU A 93 12.46 -0.37 -0.08
N ASP A 94 11.67 0.69 -0.12
CA ASP A 94 12.03 1.94 -0.77
C ASP A 94 12.21 3.04 0.26
N PHE A 95 12.91 4.11 -0.09
CA PHE A 95 13.07 5.26 0.76
C PHE A 95 12.92 6.56 -0.02
N GLU A 96 12.28 7.54 0.61
CA GLU A 96 12.11 8.88 0.07
C GLU A 96 12.77 9.88 1.02
N LEU A 97 13.56 10.79 0.45
CA LEU A 97 14.13 11.90 1.20
C LEU A 97 13.04 12.95 1.38
N ALA A 98 12.73 13.26 2.63
CA ALA A 98 11.89 14.40 2.95
C ALA A 98 12.67 15.71 2.75
N ASP A 99 11.99 16.85 2.91
CA ASP A 99 12.70 18.13 2.99
C ASP A 99 13.69 18.10 4.18
N ARG A 100 14.62 19.05 4.18
CA ARG A 100 15.77 19.19 5.09
C ARG A 100 15.48 19.09 6.61
N HIS A 101 14.22 19.05 7.03
CA HIS A 101 13.77 18.98 8.41
C HIS A 101 13.06 17.67 8.79
N GLU A 102 12.62 16.87 7.83
CA GLU A 102 11.75 15.70 8.08
C GLU A 102 12.48 14.34 7.95
N GLY A 103 13.72 14.35 7.44
CA GLY A 103 14.56 13.14 7.41
C GLY A 103 14.25 12.21 6.24
N VAL A 104 14.19 10.90 6.50
CA VAL A 104 13.99 9.86 5.49
C VAL A 104 12.76 9.04 5.84
N PHE A 105 11.89 8.88 4.86
CA PHE A 105 10.74 8.01 4.94
C PHE A 105 11.00 6.69 4.22
N TYR A 106 10.34 5.65 4.70
CA TYR A 106 10.43 4.32 4.14
C TYR A 106 9.08 3.87 3.60
N GLN A 107 9.10 3.01 2.60
CA GLN A 107 7.89 2.42 2.06
C GLN A 107 8.12 0.96 1.69
N LEU A 108 7.21 0.07 2.09
CA LEU A 108 7.24 -1.30 1.62
C LEU A 108 6.92 -1.34 0.12
N THR A 109 7.75 -2.02 -0.66
CA THR A 109 7.47 -2.19 -2.09
C THR A 109 6.45 -3.31 -2.33
N SER A 110 5.93 -3.41 -3.55
CA SER A 110 5.11 -4.56 -3.93
C SER A 110 5.87 -5.88 -3.84
N LEU A 111 7.18 -5.86 -4.09
CA LEU A 111 8.05 -7.05 -3.94
C LEU A 111 8.19 -7.43 -2.46
N GLY A 112 8.43 -6.45 -1.57
CA GLY A 112 8.48 -6.66 -0.12
C GLY A 112 7.19 -7.28 0.43
N ARG A 113 6.03 -6.71 0.05
CA ARG A 113 4.72 -7.25 0.43
C ARG A 113 4.51 -8.69 -0.06
N GLN A 114 4.88 -8.97 -1.31
CA GLN A 114 4.77 -10.33 -1.85
C GLN A 114 5.70 -11.32 -1.14
N GLY A 115 6.91 -10.89 -0.76
CA GLY A 115 7.84 -11.70 0.03
C GLY A 115 7.23 -12.12 1.36
N LEU A 116 6.62 -11.18 2.09
CA LEU A 116 5.93 -11.47 3.36
C LEU A 116 4.79 -12.49 3.19
N ILE A 117 3.96 -12.33 2.15
CA ILE A 117 2.83 -13.25 1.91
C ILE A 117 3.33 -14.66 1.60
N ARG A 118 4.26 -14.81 0.65
CA ARG A 118 4.76 -16.13 0.21
C ARG A 118 5.48 -16.89 1.32
N LEU A 119 6.21 -16.18 2.18
CA LEU A 119 7.02 -16.78 3.23
C LEU A 119 6.22 -17.04 4.51
N ARG A 120 5.11 -16.32 4.73
CA ARG A 120 4.12 -16.70 5.74
C ARG A 120 3.48 -18.05 5.41
N ASP A 121 3.11 -18.26 4.15
CA ASP A 121 2.45 -19.50 3.71
C ASP A 121 3.41 -20.71 3.74
N THR A 122 4.71 -20.48 3.58
CA THR A 122 5.74 -21.54 3.71
C THR A 122 6.01 -21.94 5.17
N GLY A 123 5.71 -21.05 6.14
CA GLY A 123 5.88 -21.30 7.57
C GLY A 123 4.65 -21.87 8.28
N ALA A 124 3.50 -21.97 7.60
CA ALA A 124 2.26 -22.50 8.17
C ALA A 124 2.21 -24.04 8.26
N ASP A 125 3.22 -24.75 7.72
CA ASP A 125 3.29 -26.22 7.73
C ASP A 125 4.00 -26.81 8.95
N THR A 126 4.32 -26.02 9.97
CA THR A 126 4.82 -26.54 11.25
C THR A 126 3.96 -26.07 12.42
N VAL A 127 3.08 -26.99 12.82
CA VAL A 127 2.36 -27.12 14.10
C VAL A 127 1.08 -26.29 14.28
N ASP A 128 -0.06 -26.88 13.92
CA ASP A 128 -1.18 -27.02 14.87
C ASP A 128 -2.03 -28.26 14.54
N GLU A 129 -1.50 -29.44 14.91
CA GLU A 129 -2.30 -30.64 15.14
C GLU A 129 -2.29 -30.87 16.65
N THR A 130 -3.24 -30.27 17.39
CA THR A 130 -3.67 -30.75 18.71
C THR A 130 -5.11 -30.29 18.99
N THR A 131 -5.99 -31.28 18.90
CA THR A 131 -7.30 -31.46 19.56
C THR A 131 -8.48 -30.58 19.15
N ALA A 132 -9.22 -31.09 18.17
CA ALA A 132 -10.68 -31.15 18.26
C ALA A 132 -11.10 -32.12 19.39
N ASP A 133 -12.18 -31.73 20.10
CA ASP A 133 -12.97 -32.41 21.15
C ASP A 133 -12.92 -31.60 22.47
N GLU A 134 -13.98 -31.27 23.18
CA GLU A 134 -15.44 -31.43 23.08
C GLU A 134 -15.95 -30.73 24.34
N ILE A 135 -16.85 -29.73 24.25
CA ILE A 135 -17.87 -29.54 25.30
C ILE A 135 -19.14 -28.98 24.67
N VAL A 136 -20.07 -29.90 24.44
CA VAL A 136 -21.50 -29.67 24.23
C VAL A 136 -22.16 -29.64 25.61
N ALA A 137 -22.92 -28.60 25.90
CA ALA A 137 -24.02 -28.60 26.87
C ALA A 137 -24.82 -27.31 26.63
N GLU A 138 -25.82 -27.35 25.75
CA GLU A 138 -27.21 -27.62 26.13
C GLU A 138 -27.68 -26.70 27.27
N ASN A 139 -28.38 -25.63 26.89
CA ASN A 139 -29.33 -24.99 27.79
C ASN A 139 -30.53 -24.54 26.95
N ASP A 140 -31.32 -25.55 26.60
CA ASP A 140 -32.73 -25.39 26.25
C ASP A 140 -33.57 -25.49 27.53
N ALA A 141 -34.74 -24.86 27.44
CA ALA A 141 -35.88 -24.83 28.37
C ALA A 141 -35.93 -23.62 29.33
N GLU A 142 -37.04 -22.89 29.45
CA GLU A 142 -38.34 -22.91 28.78
C GLU A 142 -39.13 -21.69 29.30
N SER A 143 -39.87 -21.06 28.38
CA SER A 143 -41.16 -20.35 28.50
C SER A 143 -41.48 -19.46 29.71
N ASP A 144 -41.93 -18.23 29.43
CA ASP A 144 -43.28 -17.87 29.86
C ASP A 144 -43.96 -16.89 28.89
N GLU A 145 -45.23 -17.15 28.64
CA GLU A 145 -46.10 -16.59 27.62
C GLU A 145 -46.77 -15.29 28.10
N ALA A 146 -47.11 -14.39 27.17
CA ALA A 146 -48.38 -13.65 27.23
C ALA A 146 -48.66 -12.94 25.90
N GLU A 147 -49.65 -13.46 25.19
CA GLU A 147 -50.34 -12.85 24.06
C GLU A 147 -51.04 -11.53 24.43
N ALA A 148 -51.09 -10.60 23.47
CA ALA A 148 -52.25 -9.75 23.16
C ALA A 148 -51.87 -8.88 21.95
N GLU A 149 -52.29 -9.23 20.73
CA GLU A 149 -53.57 -8.85 20.12
C GLU A 149 -53.47 -7.58 19.24
N ALA A 150 -53.94 -7.76 18.00
CA ALA A 150 -54.62 -6.78 17.14
C ALA A 150 -53.78 -5.64 16.50
N THR A 151 -53.64 -5.58 15.17
CA THR A 151 -54.63 -5.21 14.13
C THR A 151 -54.73 -3.68 13.91
N THR A 152 -54.66 -3.25 12.64
CA THR A 152 -55.23 -1.98 12.10
C THR A 152 -54.44 -0.72 12.52
N THR A 153 -54.14 0.33 11.76
CA THR A 153 -54.66 1.03 10.55
C THR A 153 -53.65 2.17 10.32
N LEU A 154 -53.14 2.45 9.11
CA LEU A 154 -53.77 3.30 8.07
C LEU A 154 -53.68 4.82 8.38
N LEU A 155 -52.96 5.55 7.51
CA LEU A 155 -52.99 7.00 7.22
C LEU A 155 -52.53 7.93 8.36
N GLU A 156 -52.04 9.14 8.17
CA GLU A 156 -51.49 9.99 7.10
C GLU A 156 -50.91 11.19 7.87
N GLU A 157 -49.94 11.89 7.28
CA GLU A 157 -49.49 13.21 7.76
C GLU A 157 -50.68 14.20 7.82
N PRO A 158 -50.62 15.33 8.56
CA PRO A 158 -49.99 16.50 7.93
C PRO A 158 -49.51 17.66 8.86
N VAL A 159 -48.68 18.51 8.26
CA VAL A 159 -48.81 19.98 8.22
C VAL A 159 -48.21 20.90 9.32
N THR A 160 -47.29 21.74 8.82
CA THR A 160 -46.98 23.19 9.04
C THR A 160 -46.59 23.66 10.46
N THR A 161 -45.85 24.76 10.67
CA THR A 161 -45.52 26.01 9.93
C THR A 161 -44.30 26.59 10.68
N ASP A 162 -43.18 26.92 10.02
CA ASP A 162 -42.80 28.27 9.58
C ASP A 162 -41.94 29.06 10.60
N GLU A 163 -41.17 29.99 10.03
CA GLU A 163 -40.69 31.22 10.65
C GLU A 163 -39.24 31.27 11.15
N SER A 164 -38.30 31.57 10.23
CA SER A 164 -37.79 32.94 10.04
C SER A 164 -36.45 32.95 9.30
N ALA A 165 -36.53 33.25 7.99
CA ALA A 165 -35.42 33.78 7.22
C ALA A 165 -35.47 35.32 7.30
N ARG A 166 -34.43 35.92 7.88
CA ARG A 166 -34.07 37.32 7.68
C ARG A 166 -32.55 37.42 7.71
N GLU A 167 -31.92 37.56 6.56
CA GLU A 167 -30.71 38.37 6.44
C GLU A 167 -30.70 39.03 5.05
N SER A 168 -30.21 40.26 5.06
CA SER A 168 -30.63 41.39 4.24
C SER A 168 -29.66 41.68 3.08
N GLU A 169 -30.20 42.35 2.07
CA GLU A 169 -29.54 43.02 0.94
C GLU A 169 -28.23 43.75 1.28
N ALA A 170 -27.25 43.64 0.36
CA ALA A 170 -26.43 44.76 -0.10
C ALA A 170 -25.70 44.40 -1.42
N ALA A 171 -26.15 45.00 -2.54
CA ALA A 171 -25.34 45.60 -3.62
C ALA A 171 -26.15 45.76 -4.91
#